data_AF-A0A3S3CKK5-F1
#
_entry.id   AF-A0A3S3CKK5-F1
#
_cell.length_a   1.000
_cell.length_b   1.000
_cell.length_c   1.000
_cell.angle_alpha   90.00
_cell.angle_beta   90.00
_cell.angle_gamma   90.00
#
_symmetry.space_group_name_H-M   'P 1'
#
loop_
_entity.id
_entity.type
_entity.pdbx_description
1 polymer ?
#
loop_
_entity_poly.entity_id
_entity_poly.type
_entity_poly.pdbx_seq_one_letter_code
_entity_poly.pdbx_strand_id
1 'polypeptide(L)'
;MKISTLIDTNVLIDVWGPAGQETKWSASAITACRRDGTLVINTIVWSELAPLIATEPALRKAVETLKMDRELLPWEAAFLAGVTHSRYRRAGGVSERTLPDFFIGAHAVVAGHRLLTRDAARYRSYFPDLDILSPETYP
;
A
#
# COMPACT_ATOMS: atom_id res chain seq x y z
N MET A 1 -0.40 -20.77 -7.78
CA MET A 1 0.21 -19.84 -6.81
C MET A 1 -0.90 -18.97 -6.24
N LYS A 2 -0.97 -18.77 -4.93
CA LYS A 2 -1.92 -17.78 -4.37
C LYS A 2 -1.32 -16.41 -4.60
N ILE A 3 -2.07 -15.54 -5.26
CA ILE A 3 -1.66 -14.15 -5.49
C ILE A 3 -1.89 -13.38 -4.18
N SER A 4 -0.95 -12.53 -3.79
CA SER A 4 -1.11 -11.62 -2.65
C SER A 4 -0.94 -10.17 -3.11
N THR A 5 -1.78 -9.29 -2.56
CA THR A 5 -1.80 -7.87 -2.87
C THR A 5 -1.61 -7.06 -1.60
N LEU A 6 -0.53 -6.28 -1.53
CA LEU A 6 -0.33 -5.27 -0.52
C LEU A 6 -1.16 -4.03 -0.85
N ILE A 7 -1.98 -3.57 0.09
CA ILE A 7 -2.87 -2.42 -0.11
C ILE A 7 -2.21 -1.17 0.48
N ASP A 8 -2.07 -0.14 -0.35
CA ASP A 8 -1.60 1.18 0.06
C ASP A 8 -2.67 1.91 0.90
N THR A 9 -2.21 2.76 1.82
CA THR A 9 -3.06 3.53 2.73
C THR A 9 -4.06 4.39 1.99
N ASN A 10 -3.66 4.99 0.85
CA ASN A 10 -4.54 5.88 0.08
C ASN A 10 -5.84 5.20 -0.37
N VAL A 11 -5.81 3.90 -0.71
CA VAL A 11 -6.97 3.12 -1.14
C VAL A 11 -7.91 2.81 0.02
N LEU A 12 -7.35 2.50 1.19
CA LEU A 12 -8.12 2.24 2.41
C LEU A 12 -8.78 3.51 2.94
N ILE A 13 -8.08 4.66 2.85
CA ILE A 13 -8.64 5.98 3.16
C ILE A 13 -9.89 6.26 2.33
N ASP A 14 -9.89 5.97 1.02
CA ASP A 14 -11.03 6.26 0.16
C ASP A 14 -12.30 5.48 0.53
N VAL A 15 -12.13 4.31 1.16
CA VAL A 15 -13.22 3.39 1.53
C VAL A 15 -13.68 3.60 2.97
N TRP A 16 -12.78 3.98 3.87
CA TRP A 16 -13.10 4.19 5.29
C TRP A 16 -13.36 5.65 5.65
N GLY A 17 -12.89 6.58 4.83
CA GLY A 17 -13.17 8.00 4.95
C GLY A 17 -14.50 8.43 4.32
N PRO A 18 -14.78 9.75 4.28
CA PRO A 18 -15.93 10.29 3.58
C PRO A 18 -15.91 9.92 2.09
N ALA A 19 -17.08 9.63 1.52
CA ALA A 19 -17.19 9.25 0.11
C ALA A 19 -16.67 10.38 -0.81
N GLY A 20 -15.77 10.00 -1.71
CA GLY A 20 -15.17 10.88 -2.72
C GLY A 20 -15.19 10.24 -4.10
N GLN A 21 -14.49 10.88 -5.05
CA GLN A 21 -14.40 10.42 -6.44
C GLN A 21 -13.84 8.98 -6.55
N GLU A 22 -12.85 8.66 -5.70
CA GLU A 22 -12.10 7.40 -5.77
C GLU A 22 -12.77 6.24 -5.02
N THR A 23 -13.75 6.52 -4.16
CA THR A 23 -14.38 5.51 -3.27
C THR A 23 -14.92 4.30 -4.05
N LYS A 24 -15.54 4.52 -5.20
CA LYS A 24 -16.11 3.43 -6.02
C LYS A 24 -15.04 2.53 -6.62
N TRP A 25 -13.98 3.13 -7.15
CA TRP A 25 -12.86 2.39 -7.73
C TRP A 25 -12.13 1.61 -6.64
N SER A 26 -11.74 2.27 -5.54
CA SER A 26 -11.02 1.66 -4.43
C SER A 26 -11.78 0.48 -3.83
N ALA A 27 -13.09 0.61 -3.59
CA ALA A 27 -13.92 -0.49 -3.10
C ALA A 27 -13.99 -1.68 -4.08
N SER A 28 -14.11 -1.39 -5.39
CA SER A 28 -14.19 -2.41 -6.43
C SER A 28 -12.84 -3.13 -6.59
N ALA A 29 -11.73 -2.39 -6.57
CA ALA A 29 -10.39 -2.94 -6.68
C ALA A 29 -10.01 -3.82 -5.47
N ILE A 30 -10.33 -3.39 -4.24
CA ILE A 30 -10.17 -4.23 -3.04
C ILE A 30 -10.97 -5.54 -3.19
N THR A 31 -12.22 -5.45 -3.65
CA THR A 31 -13.09 -6.61 -3.84
C THR A 31 -12.53 -7.57 -4.89
N ALA A 32 -12.00 -7.06 -6.00
CA ALA A 32 -11.41 -7.88 -7.05
C ALA A 32 -10.08 -8.52 -6.59
N CYS A 33 -9.19 -7.76 -5.95
CA CYS A 33 -7.98 -8.31 -5.35
C CYS A 33 -8.28 -9.41 -4.31
N ARG A 34 -9.37 -9.25 -3.55
CA ARG A 34 -9.82 -10.26 -2.58
C ARG A 34 -10.28 -11.56 -3.25
N ARG A 35 -10.83 -11.47 -4.46
CA ARG A 35 -11.22 -12.64 -5.25
C ARG A 35 -10.00 -13.36 -5.81
N ASP A 36 -8.96 -12.61 -6.20
CA ASP A 36 -7.70 -13.16 -6.73
C ASP A 36 -6.85 -13.84 -5.65
N GLY A 37 -6.88 -13.33 -4.41
CA GLY A 37 -6.16 -13.95 -3.31
C GLY A 37 -6.08 -13.09 -2.04
N THR A 38 -4.94 -13.20 -1.35
CA THR A 38 -4.75 -12.60 -0.03
C THR A 38 -4.53 -11.10 -0.13
N LEU A 39 -5.20 -10.35 0.75
CA LEU A 39 -4.96 -8.93 0.96
C LEU A 39 -3.97 -8.76 2.11
N VAL A 40 -2.96 -7.93 1.94
CA VAL A 40 -1.89 -7.70 2.92
C VAL A 40 -1.81 -6.22 3.26
N ILE A 41 -1.55 -5.93 4.54
CA ILE A 41 -1.10 -4.61 5.00
C ILE A 41 0.14 -4.79 5.87
N ASN A 42 1.00 -3.77 5.92
CA ASN A 42 2.18 -3.79 6.77
C ASN A 42 2.07 -2.82 7.95
N THR A 43 3.12 -2.80 8.79
CA THR A 43 3.21 -1.90 9.95
C THR A 43 3.14 -0.42 9.60
N ILE A 44 3.60 -0.03 8.40
CA ILE A 44 3.54 1.37 7.94
C ILE A 44 2.11 1.76 7.61
N VAL A 45 1.42 0.96 6.77
CA VAL A 45 0.01 1.15 6.44
C VAL A 45 -0.84 1.16 7.72
N TRP A 46 -0.59 0.23 8.64
CA TRP A 46 -1.25 0.21 9.94
C TRP A 46 -1.07 1.52 10.72
N SER A 47 0.14 2.08 10.73
CA SER A 47 0.42 3.34 11.42
C SER A 47 -0.27 4.55 10.79
N GLU A 48 -0.42 4.56 9.46
CA GLU A 48 -1.09 5.66 8.74
C GLU A 48 -2.62 5.57 8.84
N LEU A 49 -3.17 4.38 9.09
CA LEU A 49 -4.60 4.19 9.32
C LEU A 49 -5.02 4.53 10.75
N ALA A 50 -4.09 4.52 11.70
CA ALA A 50 -4.38 4.77 13.11
C ALA A 50 -5.10 6.12 13.39
N PRO A 51 -4.78 7.24 12.72
CA PRO A 51 -5.50 8.51 12.92
C PRO A 51 -6.94 8.51 12.40
N LEU A 52 -7.30 7.60 11.49
CA LEU A 52 -8.64 7.53 10.88
C LEU A 52 -9.65 6.79 11.76
N ILE A 53 -9.16 5.96 12.68
CA ILE A 53 -10.00 5.11 13.51
C ILE A 53 -9.68 5.37 14.98
N ALA A 54 -10.72 5.67 15.76
CA ALA A 54 -10.58 6.18 17.13
C ALA A 54 -9.77 5.28 18.09
N THR A 55 -9.70 3.95 17.85
CA THR A 55 -8.97 3.02 18.72
C THR A 55 -8.31 1.88 17.92
N GLU A 56 -7.20 1.35 18.44
CA GLU A 56 -6.50 0.20 17.86
C GLU A 56 -7.38 -1.06 17.73
N PRO A 57 -8.22 -1.42 18.72
CA PRO A 57 -9.16 -2.53 18.56
C PRO A 57 -10.19 -2.33 17.44
N ALA A 58 -10.64 -1.09 17.21
CA ALA A 58 -11.54 -0.80 16.11
C ALA A 58 -10.84 -0.92 14.75
N LEU A 59 -9.57 -0.47 14.65
CA LEU A 59 -8.76 -0.66 13.43
C LEU A 59 -8.54 -2.14 13.16
N ARG A 60 -8.20 -2.93 14.18
CA ARG A 60 -8.07 -4.38 14.09
C ARG A 60 -9.32 -5.04 13.55
N LYS A 61 -10.49 -4.69 14.09
CA LYS A 61 -11.77 -5.22 13.64
C LYS A 61 -12.07 -4.86 12.18
N ALA A 62 -11.75 -3.64 11.74
CA ALA A 62 -11.91 -3.22 10.35
C ALA A 62 -11.04 -4.05 9.40
N VAL A 63 -9.77 -4.26 9.76
CA VAL A 63 -8.81 -5.09 9.02
C VAL A 63 -9.25 -6.55 8.94
N GLU A 64 -9.73 -7.11 10.06
CA GLU A 64 -10.27 -8.47 10.15
C GLU A 64 -11.54 -8.65 9.31
N THR A 65 -12.38 -7.61 9.21
CA THR A 65 -13.61 -7.63 8.39
C THR A 65 -13.28 -7.79 6.89
N LEU A 66 -12.22 -7.13 6.42
CA LEU A 66 -11.68 -7.31 5.07
C LEU A 66 -10.77 -8.55 4.95
N LYS A 67 -10.59 -9.28 6.06
CA LYS A 67 -9.76 -10.49 6.18
C LYS A 67 -8.32 -10.26 5.69
N MET A 68 -7.77 -9.07 5.94
CA MET A 68 -6.42 -8.73 5.51
C MET A 68 -5.39 -9.32 6.47
N ASP A 69 -4.33 -9.91 5.90
CA ASP A 69 -3.19 -10.38 6.67
C ASP A 69 -2.32 -9.18 7.04
N ARG A 70 -1.84 -9.19 8.29
CA ARG A 70 -0.92 -8.17 8.80
C ARG A 70 0.47 -8.75 8.78
N GLU A 71 1.36 -8.12 8.03
CA GLU A 71 2.74 -8.53 7.93
C GLU A 71 3.66 -7.50 8.60
N LEU A 72 4.69 -8.01 9.29
CA LEU A 72 5.76 -7.16 9.78
C LEU A 72 6.62 -6.73 8.59
N LEU A 73 7.14 -5.50 8.65
CA LEU A 73 8.07 -5.03 7.64
C LEU A 73 9.39 -5.85 7.70
N PRO A 74 9.77 -6.56 6.62
CA PRO A 74 11.04 -7.30 6.58
C PRO A 74 12.24 -6.36 6.67
N TRP A 75 13.35 -6.84 7.23
CA TRP A 75 14.59 -6.06 7.32
C TRP A 75 15.15 -5.73 5.94
N GLU A 76 15.03 -6.66 4.99
CA GLU A 76 15.42 -6.50 3.59
C GLU A 76 14.59 -5.40 2.90
N ALA A 77 13.29 -5.33 3.20
CA ALA A 77 12.42 -4.27 2.70
C ALA A 77 12.80 -2.92 3.30
N ALA A 78 13.12 -2.87 4.59
CA ALA A 78 13.57 -1.64 5.24
C ALA A 78 14.90 -1.13 4.65
N PHE A 79 15.85 -2.04 4.37
CA PHE A 79 17.10 -1.70 3.71
C PHE A 79 16.87 -1.18 2.29
N LEU A 80 16.07 -1.88 1.49
CA LEU A 80 15.73 -1.46 0.12
C LEU A 80 15.06 -0.09 0.10
N ALA A 81 14.11 0.17 1.00
CA ALA A 81 13.48 1.46 1.16
C ALA A 81 14.49 2.57 1.43
N GLY A 82 15.42 2.37 2.36
CA GLY A 82 16.47 3.33 2.70
C GLY A 82 17.42 3.65 1.54
N VAL A 83 17.87 2.62 0.82
CA VAL A 83 18.73 2.79 -0.38
C VAL A 83 17.99 3.57 -1.46
N THR A 84 16.74 3.21 -1.71
CA THR A 84 15.90 3.82 -2.76
C THR A 84 15.57 5.28 -2.43
N HIS A 85 15.19 5.57 -1.18
CA HIS A 85 14.97 6.93 -0.69
C HIS A 85 16.25 7.78 -0.76
N SER A 86 17.41 7.22 -0.41
CA SER A 86 18.70 7.92 -0.54
C SER A 86 19.00 8.32 -1.99
N ARG A 87 18.76 7.39 -2.95
CA ARG A 87 18.92 7.67 -4.38
C ARG A 87 17.96 8.78 -4.84
N TYR A 88 16.70 8.72 -4.43
CA TYR A 88 15.72 9.77 -4.72
C TYR A 88 16.20 11.15 -4.25
N ARG A 89 16.63 11.26 -2.98
CA ARG A 89 17.10 12.52 -2.39
C ARG A 89 18.31 13.08 -3.14
N ARG A 90 19.24 12.23 -3.58
CA ARG A 90 20.41 12.63 -4.37
C ARG A 90 20.04 13.10 -5.78
N ALA A 91 18.97 12.58 -6.35
CA ALA A 91 18.48 12.96 -7.68
C ALA A 91 17.67 14.27 -7.69
N GLY A 92 17.76 15.09 -6.64
CA GLY A 92 17.01 16.35 -6.53
C GLY A 92 15.56 16.16 -6.08
N GLY A 93 15.24 15.01 -5.49
CA GLY A 93 13.92 14.72 -4.94
C GLY A 93 13.45 15.78 -3.94
N VAL A 94 12.42 16.52 -4.31
CA VAL A 94 11.78 17.52 -3.44
C VAL A 94 11.03 16.83 -2.29
N SER A 95 10.87 17.52 -1.16
CA SER A 95 10.34 16.99 0.12
C SER A 95 8.90 16.40 0.07
N GLU A 96 8.26 16.35 -1.09
CA GLU A 96 6.89 15.87 -1.26
C GLU A 96 6.74 14.34 -1.14
N ARG A 97 7.82 13.56 -1.30
CA ARG A 97 7.72 12.10 -1.16
C ARG A 97 8.00 11.68 0.27
N THR A 98 7.03 11.00 0.86
CA THR A 98 7.10 10.52 2.23
C THR A 98 7.96 9.26 2.28
N LEU A 99 8.77 9.12 3.33
CA LEU A 99 9.52 7.90 3.61
C LEU A 99 8.62 6.64 3.67
N PRO A 100 7.37 6.69 4.19
CA PRO A 100 6.38 5.64 4.09
C PRO A 100 6.22 4.98 2.71
N ASP A 101 6.06 5.76 1.62
CA ASP A 101 5.87 5.21 0.26
C ASP A 101 7.01 4.25 -0.13
N PHE A 102 8.25 4.59 0.24
CA PHE A 102 9.41 3.74 -0.04
C PHE A 102 9.36 2.42 0.72
N PHE A 103 8.88 2.42 1.98
CA PHE A 103 8.71 1.20 2.75
C PHE A 103 7.58 0.32 2.22
N ILE A 104 6.46 0.91 1.82
CA ILE A 104 5.31 0.20 1.24
C ILE A 104 5.74 -0.48 -0.07
N GLY A 105 6.35 0.27 -0.98
CA GLY A 105 6.82 -0.26 -2.27
C GLY A 105 7.92 -1.31 -2.11
N ALA A 106 8.91 -1.06 -1.25
CA ALA A 106 9.98 -2.02 -0.98
C ALA A 106 9.45 -3.32 -0.36
N HIS A 107 8.45 -3.24 0.51
CA HIS A 107 7.83 -4.44 1.07
C HIS A 107 7.15 -5.27 -0.01
N ALA A 108 6.35 -4.65 -0.87
CA ALA A 108 5.70 -5.34 -1.96
C ALA A 108 6.72 -6.04 -2.89
N VAL A 109 7.84 -5.37 -3.21
CA VAL A 109 8.92 -5.97 -4.01
C VAL A 109 9.57 -7.17 -3.30
N VAL A 110 9.98 -7.01 -2.04
CA VAL A 110 10.73 -8.05 -1.31
C VAL A 110 9.88 -9.28 -1.04
N ALA A 111 8.59 -9.10 -0.70
CA ALA A 111 7.68 -10.20 -0.41
C ALA A 111 6.98 -10.76 -1.66
N GLY A 112 7.21 -10.17 -2.84
CA GLY A 112 6.61 -10.61 -4.10
C GLY A 112 5.10 -10.34 -4.19
N HIS A 113 4.62 -9.29 -3.53
CA HIS A 113 3.23 -8.86 -3.62
C HIS A 113 3.00 -7.97 -4.84
N ARG A 114 1.78 -7.98 -5.35
CA ARG A 114 1.26 -6.85 -6.12
C ARG A 114 1.01 -5.67 -5.19
N LEU A 115 1.04 -4.45 -5.69
CA LEU A 115 0.68 -3.24 -4.95
C LEU A 115 -0.62 -2.65 -5.50
N LEU A 116 -1.63 -2.50 -4.65
CA LEU A 116 -2.85 -1.74 -4.98
C LEU A 116 -2.72 -0.32 -4.45
N THR A 117 -2.70 0.67 -5.34
CA THR A 117 -2.51 2.10 -5.00
C THR A 117 -3.13 3.03 -6.04
N ARG A 118 -3.50 4.24 -5.63
CA ARG A 118 -3.84 5.33 -6.57
C ARG A 118 -2.62 6.02 -7.17
N ASP A 119 -1.50 6.02 -6.45
CA ASP A 119 -0.33 6.84 -6.77
C ASP A 119 0.72 6.07 -7.59
N ALA A 120 0.28 5.33 -8.62
CA ALA A 120 1.12 4.38 -9.35
C ALA A 120 2.40 4.99 -9.95
N ALA A 121 2.32 6.19 -10.49
CA ALA A 121 3.47 6.89 -11.06
C ALA A 121 4.61 7.07 -10.02
N ARG A 122 4.27 7.24 -8.73
CA ARG A 122 5.27 7.38 -7.66
C ARG A 122 6.06 6.10 -7.49
N TYR A 123 5.37 4.96 -7.40
CA TYR A 123 6.00 3.66 -7.19
C TYR A 123 6.78 3.19 -8.42
N ARG A 124 6.23 3.33 -9.63
CA ARG A 124 6.90 2.92 -10.89
C ARG A 124 8.27 3.59 -11.07
N SER A 125 8.43 4.82 -10.59
CA SER A 125 9.72 5.54 -10.70
C SER A 125 10.87 4.91 -9.91
N TYR A 126 10.57 4.10 -8.89
CA TYR A 126 11.56 3.49 -8.01
C TYR A 126 11.58 1.97 -8.02
N PHE A 127 10.42 1.39 -8.29
CA PHE A 127 10.19 -0.05 -8.32
C PHE A 127 9.59 -0.41 -9.69
N PRO A 128 10.37 -0.31 -10.78
CA PRO A 128 9.86 -0.46 -12.14
C PRO A 128 9.28 -1.86 -12.43
N ASP A 129 9.79 -2.88 -11.74
CA ASP A 129 9.35 -4.27 -11.88
C ASP A 129 8.18 -4.64 -10.93
N LEU A 130 7.71 -3.70 -10.11
CA LEU A 130 6.60 -3.95 -9.20
C LEU A 130 5.27 -4.01 -9.98
N ASP A 131 4.53 -5.09 -9.79
CA ASP A 131 3.18 -5.22 -10.33
C ASP A 131 2.23 -4.28 -9.58
N ILE A 132 1.79 -3.22 -10.25
CA ILE A 132 0.98 -2.15 -9.67
C ILE A 132 -0.42 -2.15 -10.27
N LEU A 133 -1.40 -2.35 -9.39
CA LEU A 133 -2.82 -2.23 -9.66
C LEU A 133 -3.25 -0.80 -9.31
N SER A 134 -3.69 -0.03 -10.30
CA SER A 134 -4.09 1.37 -10.14
C SER A 134 -5.29 1.71 -11.03
N PRO A 135 -5.90 2.90 -10.91
CA PRO A 135 -7.05 3.26 -11.75
C PRO A 135 -6.76 3.17 -13.26
N GLU A 136 -5.51 3.38 -13.65
CA GLU A 136 -5.05 3.31 -15.05
C GLU A 136 -4.94 1.88 -15.58
N THR A 137 -4.49 0.94 -14.75
CA THR A 137 -4.16 -0.45 -15.16
C THR A 137 -5.16 -1.48 -14.66
N TYR A 138 -6.04 -1.08 -13.76
CA TYR A 138 -7.01 -1.94 -13.08
C TYR A 138 -8.36 -1.19 -12.93
N PRO A 139 -9.05 -0.90 -14.05
CA PRO A 139 -10.29 -0.11 -14.07
C PRO A 139 -11.52 -0.86 -13.53
#